data_AF-A0A0C2J5T9-F1
#
_entry.id   AF-A0A0C2J5T9-F1
#
_cell.length_a   1.000
_cell.length_b   1.000
_cell.length_c   1.000
_cell.angle_alpha   90.00
_cell.angle_beta   90.00
_cell.angle_gamma   90.00
#
_symmetry.space_group_name_H-M   'P 1'
#
loop_
_entity.id
_entity.type
_entity.pdbx_description
1 polymer ?
#
loop_
_entity_poly.entity_id
_entity_poly.type
_entity_poly.pdbx_seq_one_letter_code
_entity_poly.pdbx_strand_id
1 'polypeptide(L)'
;MIVGLILACEALFWVLLLTGLAVRYLLRRRRLSTALLVSVPVLDVVLLAMIGGHLAAGGTADGSHGLGALYLGFTVAYGDAVIKWADVRFAHRFAGGPPPERPPKRGMPAVRREGAAWLRCVLGCAIGAAVLGGLILFVGDPERTAALMQAFPSLGTILLVHTAASLWLVAEALLGRRSGVAVGER
;
A
#
# COMPACT_ATOMS: atom_id res chain seq x y z
N MET A 1 -17.54 -3.08 15.12
CA MET A 1 -17.59 -4.36 14.37
C MET A 1 -16.89 -4.30 12.99
N ILE A 2 -16.39 -3.14 12.53
CA ILE A 2 -15.66 -3.01 11.25
C ILE A 2 -14.17 -3.36 11.33
N VAL A 3 -13.51 -3.17 12.48
CA VAL A 3 -12.11 -3.61 12.67
C VAL A 3 -11.95 -5.10 12.35
N GLY A 4 -12.90 -5.94 12.78
CA GLY A 4 -12.92 -7.36 12.44
C GLY A 4 -13.09 -7.61 10.94
N LEU A 5 -13.82 -6.77 10.23
CA LEU A 5 -14.02 -6.85 8.79
C LEU A 5 -12.75 -6.42 8.04
N ILE A 6 -12.06 -5.38 8.50
CA ILE A 6 -10.73 -4.97 7.98
C ILE A 6 -9.72 -6.11 8.20
N LEU A 7 -9.65 -6.68 9.40
CA LEU A 7 -8.75 -7.79 9.72
C LEU A 7 -9.08 -9.05 8.90
N ALA A 8 -10.36 -9.35 8.67
CA ALA A 8 -10.79 -10.45 7.83
C ALA A 8 -10.39 -10.23 6.36
N CYS A 9 -10.57 -9.01 5.84
CA CYS A 9 -10.11 -8.64 4.50
C CYS A 9 -8.58 -8.75 4.38
N GLU A 10 -7.82 -8.29 5.38
CA GLU A 10 -6.36 -8.42 5.41
C GLU A 10 -5.93 -9.90 5.42
N ALA A 11 -6.56 -10.73 6.26
CA ALA A 11 -6.28 -12.16 6.29
C ALA A 11 -6.60 -12.82 4.93
N LEU A 12 -7.72 -12.47 4.32
CA LEU A 12 -8.13 -13.02 3.04
C LEU A 12 -7.24 -12.54 1.89
N PHE A 13 -6.77 -11.29 1.91
CA PHE A 13 -5.76 -10.77 1.00
C PHE A 13 -4.50 -11.63 1.03
N TRP A 14 -3.94 -11.89 2.22
CA TRP A 14 -2.73 -12.71 2.36
C TRP A 14 -2.97 -14.14 1.93
N VAL A 15 -4.12 -14.73 2.29
CA VAL A 15 -4.49 -16.08 1.86
C VAL A 15 -4.57 -16.16 0.33
N LEU A 16 -5.26 -15.23 -0.33
CA LEU A 16 -5.37 -15.20 -1.79
C LEU A 16 -4.02 -14.96 -2.48
N LEU A 17 -3.19 -14.06 -1.95
CA LEU A 17 -1.87 -13.78 -2.48
C LEU A 17 -0.96 -15.01 -2.40
N LEU A 18 -0.84 -15.61 -1.21
CA LEU A 18 0.01 -16.77 -0.99
C LEU A 18 -0.50 -17.99 -1.77
N THR A 19 -1.81 -18.22 -1.77
CA THR A 19 -2.42 -19.33 -2.53
C THR A 19 -2.27 -19.11 -4.02
N GLY A 20 -2.50 -17.89 -4.51
CA GLY A 20 -2.32 -17.52 -5.92
C GLY A 20 -0.89 -17.74 -6.39
N LEU A 21 0.11 -17.36 -5.59
CA LEU A 21 1.52 -17.61 -5.89
C LEU A 21 1.88 -19.09 -5.78
N ALA A 22 1.36 -19.81 -4.78
CA ALA A 22 1.58 -21.24 -4.63
C ALA A 22 1.04 -22.01 -5.84
N VAL A 23 -0.18 -21.71 -6.30
CA VAL A 23 -0.79 -22.25 -7.51
C VAL A 23 0.07 -21.94 -8.75
N ARG A 24 0.66 -20.74 -8.81
CA ARG A 24 1.52 -20.33 -9.92
C ARG A 24 2.79 -21.16 -10.03
N TYR A 25 3.47 -21.39 -8.91
CA TYR A 25 4.81 -21.97 -8.88
C TYR A 25 4.80 -23.48 -8.60
N LEU A 26 3.95 -23.97 -7.69
CA LEU A 26 3.86 -25.40 -7.35
C LEU A 26 3.00 -26.15 -8.36
N LEU A 27 1.81 -25.62 -8.69
CA LEU A 27 0.88 -26.28 -9.62
C LEU A 27 1.07 -25.84 -11.08
N ARG A 28 1.93 -24.85 -11.35
CA ARG A 28 2.20 -24.28 -12.69
C ARG A 28 0.93 -23.80 -13.43
N ARG A 29 -0.15 -23.50 -12.71
CA ARG A 29 -1.45 -23.08 -13.28
C ARG A 29 -1.58 -21.56 -13.28
N ARG A 30 -0.96 -20.90 -14.27
CA ARG A 30 -0.98 -19.42 -14.39
C ARG A 30 -2.39 -18.82 -14.43
N ARG A 31 -3.35 -19.43 -15.13
CA ARG A 31 -4.72 -18.89 -15.23
C ARG A 31 -5.44 -18.85 -13.88
N LEU A 32 -5.30 -19.92 -13.09
CA LEU A 32 -5.92 -20.01 -11.76
C LEU A 32 -5.23 -19.04 -10.78
N SER A 33 -3.91 -18.91 -10.86
CA SER A 33 -3.16 -17.90 -10.13
C SER A 33 -3.63 -16.48 -10.45
N THR A 34 -3.77 -16.13 -11.74
CA THR A 34 -4.28 -14.81 -12.15
C THR A 34 -5.69 -14.56 -11.63
N ALA A 35 -6.58 -15.55 -11.70
CA ALA A 35 -7.93 -15.43 -11.14
C ALA A 35 -7.89 -15.12 -9.62
N LEU A 36 -7.06 -15.83 -8.86
CA LEU A 36 -6.88 -15.61 -7.42
C LEU A 36 -6.29 -14.23 -7.09
N LEU A 37 -5.35 -13.74 -7.90
CA LEU A 37 -4.75 -12.42 -7.71
C LEU A 37 -5.70 -11.29 -8.11
N VAL A 38 -6.58 -11.48 -9.10
CA VAL A 38 -7.60 -10.49 -9.48
C VAL A 38 -8.74 -10.42 -8.45
N SER A 39 -9.00 -11.49 -7.68
CA SER A 39 -9.95 -11.42 -6.57
C SER A 39 -9.52 -10.46 -5.44
N VAL A 40 -8.24 -10.11 -5.35
CA VAL A 40 -7.75 -9.15 -4.35
C VAL A 40 -8.40 -7.76 -4.49
N PRO A 41 -8.30 -7.06 -5.63
CA PRO A 41 -8.98 -5.76 -5.80
C PRO A 41 -10.50 -5.90 -5.76
N VAL A 42 -11.07 -7.06 -6.06
CA VAL A 42 -12.51 -7.30 -5.89
C VAL A 42 -12.91 -7.28 -4.42
N LEU A 43 -12.10 -7.86 -3.52
CA LEU A 43 -12.35 -7.78 -2.07
C LEU A 43 -12.31 -6.35 -1.56
N ASP A 44 -11.39 -5.54 -2.07
CA ASP A 44 -11.31 -4.11 -1.71
C ASP A 44 -12.57 -3.34 -2.12
N VAL A 45 -13.13 -3.63 -3.29
CA VAL A 45 -14.40 -3.05 -3.75
C VAL A 45 -15.57 -3.52 -2.87
N VAL A 46 -15.61 -4.81 -2.51
CA VAL A 46 -16.65 -5.36 -1.62
C VAL A 46 -16.56 -4.73 -0.22
N LEU A 47 -15.35 -4.55 0.31
CA LEU A 47 -15.10 -3.85 1.57
C LEU A 47 -15.68 -2.43 1.53
N LEU A 48 -15.37 -1.68 0.48
CA LEU A 48 -15.88 -0.32 0.32
C LEU A 48 -17.40 -0.28 0.19
N ALA A 49 -18.00 -1.22 -0.55
CA ALA A 49 -19.44 -1.35 -0.70
C ALA A 49 -20.13 -1.69 0.64
N MET A 50 -19.54 -2.57 1.45
CA MET A 50 -20.04 -2.91 2.79
C MET A 50 -20.01 -1.70 3.72
N ILE A 51 -18.93 -0.91 3.70
CA ILE A 51 -18.81 0.33 4.46
C ILE A 51 -19.89 1.34 4.03
N GLY A 52 -20.04 1.54 2.71
CA GLY A 52 -21.06 2.43 2.16
C GLY A 52 -22.49 1.98 2.53
N GLY A 53 -22.78 0.69 2.41
CA GLY A 53 -24.07 0.11 2.77
C GLY A 53 -24.39 0.26 4.26
N HIS A 54 -23.40 0.07 5.15
CA HIS A 54 -23.58 0.28 6.58
C HIS A 54 -23.94 1.73 6.92
N LEU A 55 -23.27 2.69 6.28
CA LEU A 55 -23.57 4.12 6.47
C LEU A 55 -24.92 4.52 5.85
N ALA A 56 -25.28 3.93 4.71
CA ALA A 56 -26.60 4.13 4.09
C ALA A 56 -27.75 3.61 4.97
N ALA A 57 -27.54 2.51 5.70
CA ALA A 57 -28.52 1.93 6.61
C ALA A 57 -28.73 2.72 7.93
N GLY A 58 -28.13 3.92 8.05
CA GLY A 58 -28.25 4.77 9.24
C GLY A 58 -27.09 4.65 10.23
N GLY A 59 -26.05 3.84 9.94
CA GLY A 59 -24.87 3.72 10.80
C GLY A 59 -24.10 5.03 10.96
N THR A 60 -23.51 5.28 12.12
CA THR A 60 -22.63 6.42 12.38
C THR A 60 -21.18 6.07 12.05
N ALA A 61 -20.46 6.97 11.40
CA ALA A 61 -19.06 6.76 11.15
C ALA A 61 -18.28 6.91 12.47
N ASP A 62 -17.59 5.84 12.83
CA ASP A 62 -16.59 5.79 13.89
C ASP A 62 -15.15 5.85 13.32
N GLY A 63 -14.14 6.12 14.15
CA GLY A 63 -12.73 6.22 13.74
C GLY A 63 -12.21 4.98 12.99
N SER A 64 -12.81 3.82 13.24
CA SER A 64 -12.57 2.58 12.49
C SER A 64 -12.83 2.73 10.98
N HIS A 65 -13.82 3.53 10.58
CA HIS A 65 -14.14 3.79 9.17
C HIS A 65 -13.08 4.66 8.51
N GLY A 66 -12.56 5.65 9.24
CA GLY A 66 -11.45 6.48 8.80
C GLY A 66 -10.19 5.64 8.57
N LEU A 67 -9.85 4.76 9.51
CA LEU A 67 -8.73 3.81 9.36
C LEU A 67 -8.90 2.88 8.17
N GLY A 68 -10.12 2.39 7.91
CA GLY A 68 -10.42 1.56 6.73
C GLY A 68 -10.15 2.29 5.41
N ALA A 69 -10.52 3.58 5.31
CA ALA A 69 -10.25 4.39 4.13
C ALA A 69 -8.75 4.69 3.94
N LEU A 70 -8.02 4.96 5.04
CA LEU A 70 -6.55 5.11 5.01
C LEU A 70 -5.87 3.83 4.55
N TYR A 71 -6.30 2.69 5.09
CA TYR A 71 -5.81 1.37 4.72
C TYR A 71 -6.08 1.07 3.24
N LEU A 72 -7.30 1.34 2.75
CA LEU A 72 -7.64 1.14 1.34
C LEU A 72 -6.75 1.98 0.41
N GLY A 73 -6.49 3.24 0.77
CA GLY A 73 -5.55 4.10 0.03
C GLY A 73 -4.15 3.50 -0.05
N PHE A 74 -3.66 2.93 1.06
CA PHE A 74 -2.38 2.22 1.09
C PHE A 74 -2.40 0.95 0.21
N THR A 75 -3.42 0.11 0.34
CA THR A 75 -3.54 -1.15 -0.42
C THR A 75 -3.58 -0.90 -1.92
N VAL A 76 -4.31 0.14 -2.39
CA VAL A 76 -4.34 0.46 -3.82
C VAL A 76 -3.01 1.02 -4.32
N ALA A 77 -2.36 1.90 -3.55
CA ALA A 77 -1.11 2.52 -3.97
C ALA A 77 0.10 1.57 -3.95
N TYR A 78 0.14 0.64 -2.99
CA TYR A 78 1.26 -0.26 -2.78
C TYR A 78 0.97 -1.70 -3.22
N GLY A 79 -0.28 -2.06 -3.53
CA GLY A 79 -0.70 -3.43 -3.83
C GLY A 79 0.09 -4.07 -4.98
N ASP A 80 0.23 -3.39 -6.12
CA ASP A 80 1.02 -3.89 -7.25
C ASP A 80 2.50 -4.11 -6.87
N ALA A 81 3.07 -3.22 -6.04
CA ALA A 81 4.44 -3.36 -5.57
C ALA A 81 4.60 -4.54 -4.59
N VAL A 82 3.64 -4.76 -3.70
CA VAL A 82 3.61 -5.90 -2.77
C VAL A 82 3.47 -7.22 -3.53
N ILE A 83 2.56 -7.28 -4.51
CA ILE A 83 2.36 -8.47 -5.36
C ILE A 83 3.64 -8.78 -6.14
N LYS A 84 4.26 -7.78 -6.79
CA LYS A 84 5.54 -7.95 -7.51
C LYS A 84 6.66 -8.41 -6.58
N TRP A 85 6.77 -7.80 -5.41
CA TRP A 85 7.77 -8.20 -4.40
C TRP A 85 7.59 -9.66 -3.97
N ALA A 86 6.35 -10.06 -3.68
CA ALA A 86 6.02 -11.42 -3.31
C ALA A 86 6.31 -12.40 -4.46
N ASP A 87 5.96 -12.03 -5.70
CA ASP A 87 6.21 -12.83 -6.90
C ASP A 87 7.71 -13.08 -7.12
N VAL A 88 8.56 -12.04 -7.02
CA VAL A 88 10.02 -12.19 -7.13
C VAL A 88 10.56 -13.12 -6.03
N ARG A 89 10.08 -12.98 -4.79
CA ARG A 89 10.52 -13.82 -3.68
C ARG A 89 10.13 -15.28 -3.87
N PHE A 90 8.90 -15.55 -4.32
CA PHE A 90 8.42 -16.88 -4.62
C PHE A 90 9.15 -17.50 -5.81
N ALA A 91 9.40 -16.72 -6.87
CA ALA A 91 10.16 -17.16 -8.03
C ALA A 91 11.58 -17.61 -7.63
N HIS A 92 12.27 -16.82 -6.82
CA HIS A 92 13.60 -17.18 -6.30
C HIS A 92 13.56 -18.45 -5.44
N ARG A 93 12.57 -18.58 -4.54
CA ARG A 93 12.52 -19.71 -3.59
C ARG A 93 12.08 -21.03 -4.21
N PHE A 94 11.10 -21.00 -5.11
CA PHE A 94 10.41 -22.20 -5.60
C PHE A 94 10.62 -22.50 -7.08
N ALA A 95 11.14 -21.55 -7.87
CA ALA A 95 11.30 -21.71 -9.32
C ALA A 95 12.72 -21.43 -9.82
N GLY A 96 13.70 -21.29 -8.92
CA GLY A 96 15.09 -21.03 -9.29
C GLY A 96 15.30 -19.66 -9.96
N GLY A 97 14.39 -18.71 -9.74
CA GLY A 97 14.54 -17.34 -10.23
C GLY A 97 15.78 -16.64 -9.65
N PRO A 98 16.26 -15.56 -10.29
CA PRO A 98 17.42 -14.82 -9.80
C PRO A 98 17.17 -14.22 -8.40
N PRO A 99 18.23 -13.97 -7.61
CA PRO A 99 18.10 -13.35 -6.29
C PRO A 99 17.44 -11.98 -6.40
N PRO A 100 16.59 -11.58 -5.43
CA PRO A 100 15.97 -10.26 -5.44
C PRO A 100 17.04 -9.16 -5.55
N GLU A 101 16.92 -8.30 -6.55
CA GLU A 101 17.88 -7.23 -6.79
C GLU A 101 17.96 -6.31 -5.57
N ARG A 102 19.19 -5.96 -5.18
CA ARG A 102 19.41 -5.02 -4.08
C ARG A 102 19.04 -3.61 -4.57
N PRO A 103 18.28 -2.84 -3.79
CA PRO A 103 17.90 -1.50 -4.21
C PRO A 103 19.14 -0.62 -4.41
N PRO A 104 19.20 0.18 -5.50
CA PRO A 104 20.31 1.09 -5.74
C PRO A 104 20.40 2.10 -4.60
N LYS A 105 21.61 2.26 -4.05
CA LYS A 105 21.85 3.11 -2.88
C LYS A 105 22.35 4.52 -3.23
N ARG A 106 22.77 4.76 -4.48
CA ARG A 106 23.40 6.01 -4.90
C ARG A 106 23.05 6.40 -6.33
N GLY A 107 23.22 7.69 -6.63
CA GLY A 107 23.08 8.25 -7.96
C GLY A 107 21.64 8.31 -8.46
N MET A 108 21.50 8.64 -9.74
CA MET A 108 20.20 8.83 -10.40
C MET A 108 19.25 7.61 -10.29
N PRO A 109 19.72 6.34 -10.30
CA PRO A 109 18.84 5.19 -10.06
C PRO A 109 18.18 5.18 -8.68
N ALA A 110 18.90 5.59 -7.63
CA ALA A 110 18.34 5.71 -6.28
C ALA A 110 17.30 6.84 -6.19
N VAL A 111 17.60 7.99 -6.81
CA VAL A 111 16.67 9.13 -6.88
C VAL A 111 15.38 8.77 -7.62
N ARG A 112 15.47 8.07 -8.76
CA ARG A 112 14.28 7.61 -9.51
C ARG A 112 13.43 6.62 -8.70
N ARG A 113 14.08 5.68 -8.00
CA ARG A 113 13.38 4.72 -7.13
C ARG A 113 12.62 5.46 -6.02
N GLU A 114 13.27 6.42 -5.38
CA GLU A 114 12.67 7.20 -4.30
C GLU A 114 11.55 8.10 -4.82
N GLY A 115 11.74 8.79 -5.95
CA GLY A 115 10.68 9.57 -6.59
C GLY A 115 9.45 8.73 -6.96
N ALA A 116 9.65 7.48 -7.41
CA ALA A 116 8.54 6.56 -7.64
C ALA A 116 7.86 6.12 -6.34
N ALA A 117 8.61 5.93 -5.24
CA ALA A 117 8.02 5.61 -3.93
C ALA A 117 7.19 6.79 -3.40
N TRP A 118 7.74 8.00 -3.50
CA TRP A 118 7.05 9.23 -3.14
C TRP A 118 5.77 9.43 -3.94
N LEU A 119 5.80 9.24 -5.27
CA LEU A 119 4.60 9.35 -6.12
C LEU A 119 3.52 8.33 -5.71
N ARG A 120 3.89 7.10 -5.35
CA ARG A 120 2.94 6.11 -4.82
C ARG A 120 2.33 6.57 -3.51
N CYS A 121 3.12 7.16 -2.61
CA CYS A 121 2.61 7.72 -1.36
C CYS A 121 1.59 8.84 -1.61
N VAL A 122 1.90 9.77 -2.53
CA VAL A 122 0.98 10.83 -2.96
C VAL A 122 -0.31 10.25 -3.51
N LEU A 123 -0.22 9.26 -4.42
CA LEU A 123 -1.39 8.59 -4.99
C LEU A 123 -2.23 7.88 -3.92
N GLY A 124 -1.59 7.19 -2.98
CA GLY A 124 -2.29 6.53 -1.87
C GLY A 124 -3.01 7.52 -0.96
N CYS A 125 -2.38 8.65 -0.66
CA CYS A 125 -3.01 9.71 0.11
C CYS A 125 -4.18 10.35 -0.66
N ALA A 126 -4.05 10.56 -1.97
CA ALA A 126 -5.10 11.08 -2.82
C ALA A 126 -6.30 10.13 -2.90
N ILE A 127 -6.06 8.82 -3.05
CA ILE A 127 -7.12 7.80 -3.04
C ILE A 127 -7.81 7.74 -1.68
N GLY A 128 -7.04 7.73 -0.58
CA GLY A 128 -7.60 7.78 0.77
C GLY A 128 -8.47 9.02 1.01
N ALA A 129 -8.01 10.19 0.56
CA ALA A 129 -8.79 11.44 0.62
C ALA A 129 -10.06 11.36 -0.23
N ALA A 130 -9.98 10.80 -1.44
CA ALA A 130 -11.13 10.63 -2.32
C ALA A 130 -12.17 9.67 -1.74
N VAL A 131 -11.74 8.58 -1.10
CA VAL A 131 -12.63 7.64 -0.41
C VAL A 131 -13.29 8.30 0.80
N LEU A 132 -12.52 8.98 1.66
CA LEU A 132 -13.08 9.70 2.80
C LEU A 132 -14.09 10.76 2.36
N GLY A 133 -13.72 11.61 1.38
CA GLY A 133 -14.58 12.64 0.83
C GLY A 133 -15.83 12.05 0.16
N GLY A 134 -15.67 10.96 -0.60
CA GLY A 134 -16.77 10.25 -1.23
C GLY A 134 -17.77 9.70 -0.21
N LEU A 135 -17.29 9.11 0.90
CA LEU A 135 -18.16 8.63 1.98
C LEU A 135 -18.88 9.78 2.70
N ILE A 136 -18.19 10.89 2.95
CA ILE A 136 -18.81 12.08 3.57
C ILE A 136 -19.93 12.64 2.69
N LEU A 137 -19.65 12.82 1.39
CA LEU A 137 -20.63 13.30 0.42
C LEU A 137 -21.80 12.33 0.26
N PHE A 138 -21.53 11.03 0.28
CA PHE A 138 -22.54 9.98 0.15
C PHE A 138 -23.50 9.94 1.35
N VAL A 139 -22.98 10.13 2.57
CA VAL A 139 -23.81 10.15 3.78
C VAL A 139 -24.58 11.46 3.92
N GLY A 140 -23.98 12.60 3.53
CA GLY A 140 -24.65 13.91 3.53
C GLY A 140 -24.98 14.49 4.90
N ASP A 141 -24.43 13.92 5.98
CA ASP A 141 -24.69 14.31 7.38
C ASP A 141 -23.37 14.59 8.12
N PRO A 142 -23.06 15.85 8.45
CA PRO A 142 -21.82 16.23 9.13
C PRO A 142 -21.65 15.63 10.53
N GLU A 143 -22.73 15.43 11.29
CA GLU A 143 -22.62 14.87 12.65
C GLU A 143 -22.27 13.38 12.57
N ARG A 144 -22.90 12.65 11.64
CA ARG A 144 -22.65 11.23 11.42
C ARG A 144 -21.30 10.93 10.78
N THR A 145 -20.64 11.93 10.18
CA THR A 145 -19.36 11.78 9.46
C THR A 145 -18.18 12.50 10.13
N ALA A 146 -18.38 13.09 11.32
CA ALA A 146 -17.34 13.80 12.06
C ALA A 146 -16.05 12.96 12.27
N ALA A 147 -16.18 11.66 12.51
CA ALA A 147 -15.02 10.78 12.66
C ALA A 147 -14.21 10.60 11.37
N LEU A 148 -14.84 10.68 10.19
CA LEU A 148 -14.15 10.64 8.90
C LEU A 148 -13.35 11.91 8.67
N MET A 149 -13.89 13.06 9.07
CA MET A 149 -13.20 14.35 9.00
C MET A 149 -11.90 14.35 9.83
N GLN A 150 -11.91 13.66 10.97
CA GLN A 150 -10.73 13.51 11.83
C GLN A 150 -9.62 12.64 11.22
N ALA A 151 -9.90 11.88 10.15
CA ALA A 151 -8.89 11.08 9.46
C ALA A 151 -8.08 11.86 8.40
N PHE A 152 -8.57 13.03 7.93
CA PHE A 152 -7.86 13.85 6.94
C PHE A 152 -6.50 14.37 7.42
N PRO A 153 -6.35 14.89 8.66
CA PRO A 153 -5.05 15.31 9.17
C PRO A 153 -4.00 14.20 9.10
N SER A 154 -4.40 12.93 9.32
CA SER A 154 -3.49 11.78 9.23
C SER A 154 -2.88 11.61 7.84
N LEU A 155 -3.67 11.85 6.77
CA LEU A 155 -3.15 11.84 5.38
C LEU A 155 -2.09 12.91 5.16
N GLY A 156 -2.33 14.12 5.68
CA GLY A 156 -1.37 15.22 5.63
C GLY A 156 -0.07 14.88 6.36
N THR A 157 -0.17 14.31 7.58
CA THR A 157 1.00 13.87 8.36
C THR A 157 1.78 12.78 7.64
N ILE A 158 1.11 11.76 7.09
CA ILE A 158 1.75 10.68 6.33
C ILE A 158 2.53 11.26 5.14
N LEU A 159 1.89 12.13 4.36
CA LEU A 159 2.51 12.74 3.20
C LEU A 159 3.70 13.62 3.58
N LEU A 160 3.58 14.41 4.65
CA LEU A 160 4.64 15.29 5.13
C LEU A 160 5.86 14.49 5.61
N VAL A 161 5.65 13.47 6.45
CA VAL A 161 6.73 12.61 6.96
C VAL A 161 7.40 11.87 5.80
N HIS A 162 6.62 11.32 4.88
CA HIS A 162 7.17 10.60 3.73
C HIS A 162 7.95 11.53 2.80
N THR A 163 7.46 12.74 2.55
CA THR A 163 8.17 13.74 1.75
C THR A 163 9.49 14.13 2.39
N ALA A 164 9.52 14.38 3.71
CA ALA A 164 10.74 14.68 4.44
C ALA A 164 11.76 13.53 4.34
N ALA A 165 11.31 12.28 4.51
CA ALA A 165 12.15 11.10 4.37
C ALA A 165 12.69 10.95 2.93
N SER A 166 11.85 11.12 1.91
CA SER A 166 12.26 11.05 0.51
C SER A 166 13.27 12.14 0.16
N LEU A 167 13.09 13.37 0.64
CA LEU A 167 14.04 14.46 0.44
C LEU A 167 15.40 14.14 1.08
N TRP A 168 15.39 13.59 2.29
CA TRP A 168 16.61 13.14 2.96
C TRP A 168 17.33 12.05 2.17
N LEU A 169 16.61 11.02 1.71
CA LEU A 169 17.19 9.91 0.93
C LEU A 169 17.70 10.35 -0.45
N VAL A 170 17.01 11.28 -1.10
CA VAL A 170 17.48 11.89 -2.36
C VAL A 170 18.74 12.71 -2.12
N ALA A 171 18.79 13.49 -1.03
CA ALA A 171 19.98 14.22 -0.63
C ALA A 171 21.15 13.26 -0.37
N GLU A 172 20.95 12.17 0.37
CA GLU A 172 21.99 11.14 0.58
C GLU A 172 22.44 10.46 -0.72
N ALA A 173 21.50 10.16 -1.62
CA ALA A 173 21.80 9.53 -2.90
C ALA A 173 22.65 10.42 -3.82
N LEU A 174 22.49 11.74 -3.73
CA LEU A 174 23.21 12.74 -4.51
C LEU A 174 24.50 13.22 -3.83
N LEU A 175 24.47 13.46 -2.52
CA LEU A 175 25.55 14.05 -1.74
C LEU A 175 26.45 13.03 -1.06
N GLY A 176 26.08 11.74 -1.06
CA GLY A 176 26.80 10.65 -0.41
C GLY A 176 28.30 10.72 -0.67
N ARG A 177 29.03 11.30 0.29
CA ARG A 177 30.45 11.65 0.20
C ARG A 177 31.26 10.43 -0.27
N ARG A 178 32.27 10.69 -1.11
CA ARG A 178 33.42 9.80 -1.26
C ARG A 178 34.11 9.71 0.11
N SER A 179 33.67 8.81 0.99
CA SER A 179 34.52 8.33 2.08
C SER A 179 35.58 7.41 1.47
N GLY A 180 36.51 8.02 0.73
CA GLY A 180 37.84 7.47 0.53
C GLY A 180 38.56 7.60 1.86
N VAL A 181 38.36 6.63 2.75
CA VAL A 181 39.34 6.38 3.79
C VAL A 181 40.42 5.54 3.11
N ALA A 182 41.37 6.22 2.47
CA ALA A 182 42.69 5.66 2.31
C ALA A 182 43.26 5.53 3.72
N VAL A 183 43.09 4.35 4.33
CA VAL A 183 44.00 3.96 5.41
C VAL A 183 45.33 3.72 4.70
N GLY A 184 46.19 4.73 4.74
CA GLY A 184 47.57 4.59 4.30
C GLY A 184 48.22 3.51 5.15
N GLU A 185 48.67 2.46 4.50
CA GLU A 185 49.67 1.55 5.05
C GLU A 185 50.93 2.37 5.37
N ARG A 186 51.31 2.39 6.64
CA ARG A 186 52.67 2.61 7.10
C ARG A 186 52.96 1.62 8.21
#